data_AF-A0A2V8K4A2-F1
#
_entry.id   AF-A0A2V8K4A2-F1
#
_cell.length_a   1.000
_cell.length_b   1.000
_cell.length_c   1.000
_cell.angle_alpha   90.00
_cell.angle_beta   90.00
_cell.angle_gamma   90.00
#
_symmetry.space_group_name_H-M   'P 1'
#
loop_
_entity.id
_entity.type
_entity.pdbx_description
1 polymer ?
#
loop_
_entity_poly.entity_id
_entity_poly.type
_entity_poly.pdbx_seq_one_letter_code
_entity_poly.pdbx_strand_id
1 'polypeptide(L)'
;MGGIDSTGADQTAIFELSVATNGPVAGPAGTPSGALVTRGNLSGARSGLQVSNPPGVTNFLTARSGGRDDRQDAIAVWIATRVRSSNAPLSAGDPAVVSGRQKFGQAGLVTAGFSCATCHGGPKWTRSTVDYGPPPSPQTGIGFGDQQVIGAELRRTLTQVNVLFNVGTFTLGGGRLNEIRSNLADIGAAAAPLGLNGFNIPSLLSAHETAPYFYTGLAQSLEEVLNGSQDTFGGVRHHFVVDPSIRQDLIAFLRSIDATTPTFP
;
A
#
# COMPACT_ATOMS: atom_id res chain seq x y z
N MET A 1 -2.18 -16.33 11.53
CA MET A 1 -0.79 -16.06 11.13
C MET A 1 -0.26 -14.91 11.97
N GLY A 2 0.92 -15.08 12.59
CA GLY A 2 1.68 -14.00 13.22
C GLY A 2 1.47 -13.83 14.72
N GLY A 3 2.29 -14.53 15.50
CA GLY A 3 2.37 -14.50 16.96
C GLY A 3 2.96 -13.21 17.56
N ILE A 4 2.43 -12.04 17.19
CA ILE A 4 2.89 -10.75 17.70
C ILE A 4 1.67 -9.87 17.98
N ASP A 5 1.54 -9.34 19.19
CA ASP A 5 0.43 -8.45 19.54
C ASP A 5 0.58 -7.05 18.89
N SER A 6 -0.41 -6.17 19.12
CA SER A 6 -0.39 -4.82 18.57
C SER A 6 0.78 -3.95 19.05
N THR A 7 1.54 -4.40 20.06
CA THR A 7 2.71 -3.70 20.61
C THR A 7 4.03 -4.22 20.04
N GLY A 8 4.00 -5.28 19.23
CA GLY A 8 5.22 -5.91 18.72
C GLY A 8 5.79 -6.99 19.64
N ALA A 9 5.08 -7.36 20.72
CA ALA A 9 5.52 -8.40 21.64
C ALA A 9 5.11 -9.80 21.16
N ASP A 10 6.06 -10.73 21.22
CA ASP A 10 5.89 -12.14 20.82
C ASP A 10 4.97 -12.88 21.80
N GLN A 11 3.99 -13.62 21.28
CA GLN A 11 2.99 -14.33 22.09
C GLN A 11 3.15 -15.84 21.88
N THR A 12 3.58 -16.54 22.94
CA THR A 12 3.87 -17.98 22.94
C THR A 12 2.64 -18.87 22.76
N ALA A 13 1.43 -18.32 22.94
CA ALA A 13 0.16 -19.03 22.85
C ALA A 13 -0.48 -19.05 21.45
N ILE A 14 0.15 -18.44 20.43
CA ILE A 14 -0.44 -18.36 19.09
C ILE A 14 -0.12 -19.62 18.28
N PHE A 15 -1.17 -20.25 17.77
CA PHE A 15 -1.10 -21.43 16.92
C PHE A 15 -0.78 -21.05 15.47
N GLU A 16 0.22 -21.71 14.89
CA GLU A 16 0.57 -21.60 13.47
C GLU A 16 0.16 -22.88 12.74
N LEU A 17 -0.36 -22.74 11.51
CA LEU A 17 -0.67 -23.88 10.66
C LEU A 17 0.64 -24.44 10.09
N SER A 18 1.06 -25.60 10.57
CA SER A 18 2.22 -26.32 10.06
C SER A 18 1.82 -27.29 8.95
N VAL A 19 2.34 -27.06 7.75
CA VAL A 19 2.22 -27.97 6.60
C VAL A 19 3.12 -29.21 6.71
N ALA A 20 4.07 -29.22 7.66
CA ALA A 20 5.00 -30.33 7.89
C ALA A 20 4.33 -31.54 8.58
N THR A 21 3.17 -31.32 9.20
CA THR A 21 2.36 -32.32 9.90
C THR A 21 1.08 -32.60 9.12
N ASN A 22 1.17 -32.71 7.80
CA ASN A 22 0.10 -33.30 7.03
C ASN A 22 -0.04 -34.76 7.46
N GLY A 23 -1.22 -35.15 7.94
CA GLY A 23 -1.58 -36.56 8.03
C GLY A 23 -1.45 -37.24 6.65
N PRO A 24 -1.46 -38.57 6.58
CA PRO A 24 -1.18 -39.31 5.33
C PRO A 24 -2.16 -39.05 4.18
N VAL A 25 -3.22 -38.28 4.41
CA VAL A 25 -4.28 -38.00 3.43
C VAL A 25 -4.30 -36.51 3.12
N ALA A 26 -4.08 -36.16 1.84
CA ALA A 26 -4.22 -34.79 1.36
C ALA A 26 -5.68 -34.33 1.50
N GLY A 27 -5.88 -33.11 1.98
CA GLY A 27 -7.20 -32.48 2.01
C GLY A 27 -7.73 -32.16 0.60
N PRO A 28 -9.03 -31.85 0.46
CA PRO A 28 -9.60 -31.38 -0.80
C PRO A 28 -8.86 -30.16 -1.37
N ALA A 29 -8.89 -29.99 -2.70
CA ALA A 29 -8.30 -28.82 -3.35
C ALA A 29 -8.88 -27.51 -2.79
N GLY A 30 -8.01 -26.61 -2.31
CA GLY A 30 -8.41 -25.35 -1.70
C GLY A 30 -8.56 -25.39 -0.17
N THR A 31 -8.45 -26.56 0.46
CA THR A 31 -8.44 -26.67 1.93
C THR A 31 -6.99 -26.56 2.44
N PRO A 32 -6.67 -25.60 3.33
CA PRO A 32 -5.37 -25.58 3.99
C PRO A 32 -5.14 -26.90 4.73
N SER A 33 -4.14 -27.68 4.32
CA SER A 33 -3.73 -28.89 5.02
C SER A 33 -2.56 -28.57 5.95
N GLY A 34 -2.67 -29.01 7.21
CA GLY A 34 -1.67 -28.81 8.24
C GLY A 34 -2.24 -28.99 9.65
N ALA A 35 -1.38 -29.12 10.65
CA ALA A 35 -1.79 -29.12 12.05
C ALA A 35 -1.51 -27.76 12.69
N LEU A 36 -2.41 -27.31 13.55
CA LEU A 36 -2.16 -26.13 14.40
C LEU A 36 -1.14 -26.51 15.46
N VAL A 37 0.05 -25.91 15.41
CA VAL A 37 1.12 -26.14 16.39
C VAL A 37 1.47 -24.86 17.12
N THR A 38 1.89 -24.98 18.38
CA THR A 38 2.44 -23.86 19.13
C THR A 38 3.82 -23.50 18.60
N ARG A 39 4.17 -22.21 18.66
CA ARG A 39 5.46 -21.70 18.13
C ARG A 39 6.68 -22.41 18.72
N GLY A 40 6.66 -22.78 19.99
CA GLY A 40 7.76 -23.51 20.66
C GLY A 40 8.05 -24.89 20.06
N ASN A 41 7.10 -25.49 19.36
CA ASN A 41 7.23 -26.82 18.75
C ASN A 41 7.64 -26.77 17.26
N LEU A 42 7.90 -25.58 16.71
CA LEU A 42 8.28 -25.40 15.30
C LEU A 42 9.72 -25.82 14.98
N SER A 43 10.58 -26.01 15.98
CA SER A 43 12.01 -26.33 15.80
C SER A 43 12.26 -27.74 15.24
N GLY A 44 11.39 -28.70 15.53
CA GLY A 44 11.50 -30.07 15.00
C GLY A 44 10.95 -30.26 13.58
N ALA A 45 10.10 -29.34 13.10
CA ALA A 45 9.33 -29.51 11.86
C ALA A 45 10.03 -29.00 10.58
N ARG A 46 11.25 -28.44 10.69
CA ARG A 46 11.85 -27.61 9.62
C ARG A 46 13.10 -28.19 8.94
N SER A 47 13.61 -29.35 9.35
CA SER A 47 14.83 -29.92 8.73
C SER A 47 14.62 -30.62 7.39
N GLY A 48 13.41 -30.64 6.82
CA GLY A 48 13.08 -31.41 5.62
C GLY A 48 12.50 -30.64 4.43
N LEU A 49 12.15 -29.35 4.56
CA LEU A 49 11.68 -28.58 3.40
C LEU A 49 12.89 -28.08 2.62
N GLN A 50 13.17 -28.72 1.48
CA GLN A 50 14.06 -28.13 0.48
C GLN A 50 13.52 -26.77 0.06
N VAL A 51 14.30 -25.74 0.36
CA VAL A 51 14.10 -24.35 -0.06
C VAL A 51 14.18 -24.31 -1.59
N SER A 52 13.06 -24.06 -2.25
CA SER A 52 13.12 -23.56 -3.63
C SER A 52 13.57 -22.10 -3.55
N ASN A 53 14.78 -21.81 -4.05
CA ASN A 53 15.32 -20.45 -4.14
C ASN A 53 14.55 -19.69 -5.24
N PRO A 54 13.67 -18.71 -4.93
CA PRO A 54 12.97 -17.95 -5.95
C PRO A 54 13.86 -16.78 -6.41
N PRO A 55 13.96 -16.49 -7.72
CA PRO A 55 14.65 -15.31 -8.19
C PRO A 55 13.89 -14.03 -7.79
N GLY A 56 14.64 -12.95 -7.56
CA GLY A 56 14.13 -11.66 -7.08
C GLY A 56 13.17 -10.97 -8.05
N VAL A 57 12.27 -10.15 -7.50
CA VAL A 57 11.29 -9.37 -8.29
C VAL A 57 11.94 -8.05 -8.71
N THR A 58 12.28 -7.92 -9.99
CA THR A 58 12.66 -6.64 -10.59
C THR A 58 11.56 -6.09 -11.48
N ASN A 59 11.29 -4.80 -11.30
CA ASN A 59 10.64 -3.82 -12.17
C ASN A 59 9.96 -4.38 -13.44
N PHE A 60 8.62 -4.50 -13.43
CA PHE A 60 7.73 -4.59 -14.61
C PHE A 60 8.07 -5.53 -15.78
N LEU A 61 9.07 -6.38 -15.67
CA LEU A 61 9.11 -7.60 -16.42
C LEU A 61 8.09 -8.54 -15.79
N THR A 62 7.53 -9.43 -16.59
CA THR A 62 6.56 -10.45 -16.17
C THR A 62 7.16 -11.34 -15.08
N ALA A 63 7.22 -10.88 -13.84
CA ALA A 63 7.53 -11.71 -12.69
C ALA A 63 6.29 -12.53 -12.45
N ARG A 64 6.31 -13.72 -13.04
CA ARG A 64 5.17 -14.56 -13.35
C ARG A 64 4.04 -14.58 -12.29
N SER A 65 4.23 -14.44 -10.99
CA SER A 65 4.00 -15.38 -9.87
C SER A 65 5.27 -16.13 -9.54
N GLY A 66 6.34 -15.86 -10.28
CA GLY A 66 7.54 -16.68 -10.27
C GLY A 66 7.28 -18.09 -10.79
N GLY A 67 6.19 -18.31 -11.56
CA GLY A 67 5.77 -19.62 -12.07
C GLY A 67 5.02 -20.48 -11.04
N ARG A 68 4.39 -19.87 -10.03
CA ARG A 68 3.60 -20.58 -9.01
C ARG A 68 2.18 -20.92 -9.46
N ASP A 69 1.58 -20.09 -10.31
CA ASP A 69 0.25 -20.31 -10.89
C ASP A 69 0.11 -19.61 -12.24
N ASP A 70 0.05 -20.39 -13.33
CA ASP A 70 -0.08 -19.88 -14.70
C ASP A 70 -1.32 -18.98 -14.91
N ARG A 71 -2.38 -19.14 -14.10
CA ARG A 71 -3.57 -18.29 -14.18
C ARG A 71 -3.30 -16.91 -13.60
N GLN A 72 -2.54 -16.82 -12.52
CA GLN A 72 -2.13 -15.52 -11.97
C GLN A 72 -1.18 -14.80 -12.93
N ASP A 73 -0.29 -15.54 -13.58
CA ASP A 73 0.60 -15.01 -14.63
C ASP A 73 -0.21 -14.44 -15.79
N ALA A 74 -1.22 -15.19 -16.27
CA ALA A 74 -2.09 -14.76 -17.35
C ALA A 74 -2.85 -13.48 -16.99
N ILE A 75 -3.37 -13.37 -15.75
CA ILE A 75 -4.02 -12.15 -15.25
C ILE A 75 -3.02 -10.98 -15.23
N ALA A 76 -1.80 -11.18 -14.72
CA ALA A 76 -0.78 -10.14 -14.65
C ALA A 76 -0.40 -9.62 -16.05
N VAL A 77 -0.22 -10.53 -17.02
CA VAL A 77 0.05 -10.18 -18.42
C VAL A 77 -1.13 -9.43 -19.03
N TRP A 78 -2.37 -9.86 -18.79
CA TRP A 78 -3.55 -9.18 -19.27
C TRP A 78 -3.65 -7.75 -18.70
N ILE A 79 -3.46 -7.57 -17.38
CA ILE A 79 -3.44 -6.24 -16.76
C ILE A 79 -2.35 -5.36 -17.40
N ALA A 80 -1.13 -5.89 -17.51
CA ALA A 80 0.01 -5.15 -18.05
C ALA A 80 -0.18 -4.72 -19.51
N THR A 81 -0.90 -5.51 -20.32
CA THR A 81 -1.04 -5.27 -21.78
C THR A 81 -2.37 -4.67 -22.20
N ARG A 82 -3.44 -4.85 -21.41
CA ARG A 82 -4.82 -4.51 -21.81
C ARG A 82 -5.47 -3.43 -20.94
N VAL A 83 -5.04 -3.22 -19.69
CA VAL A 83 -5.63 -2.19 -18.82
C VAL A 83 -4.96 -0.84 -19.11
N ARG A 84 -5.73 0.12 -19.61
CA ARG A 84 -5.31 1.49 -19.96
C ARG A 84 -6.42 2.48 -19.58
N SER A 85 -6.11 3.77 -19.46
CA SER A 85 -7.15 4.80 -19.43
C SER A 85 -7.93 4.78 -20.75
N SER A 86 -9.24 5.06 -20.64
CA SER A 86 -10.14 5.11 -21.79
C SER A 86 -10.05 6.44 -22.53
N ASN A 87 -9.69 7.52 -21.84
CA ASN A 87 -9.44 8.83 -22.42
C ASN A 87 -7.94 9.09 -22.57
N ALA A 88 -7.63 9.88 -23.59
CA ALA A 88 -6.29 10.37 -23.81
C ALA A 88 -5.94 11.46 -22.76
N PRO A 89 -4.67 11.52 -22.32
CA PRO A 89 -4.23 12.59 -21.44
C PRO A 89 -4.32 13.96 -22.13
N LEU A 90 -4.47 15.01 -21.34
CA LEU A 90 -4.32 16.37 -21.85
C LEU A 90 -2.91 16.61 -22.41
N SER A 91 -2.82 17.47 -23.42
CA SER A 91 -1.55 17.83 -24.05
C SER A 91 -0.57 18.44 -23.05
N ALA A 92 0.66 17.93 -23.03
CA ALA A 92 1.74 18.48 -22.20
C ALA A 92 2.09 19.95 -22.55
N GLY A 93 1.70 20.42 -23.74
CA GLY A 93 1.89 21.81 -24.19
C GLY A 93 0.75 22.77 -23.81
N ASP A 94 -0.34 22.29 -23.21
CA ASP A 94 -1.41 23.17 -22.73
C ASP A 94 -0.86 24.10 -21.63
N PRO A 95 -1.09 25.43 -21.71
CA PRO A 95 -0.61 26.38 -20.71
C PRO A 95 -0.98 26.03 -19.26
N ALA A 96 -2.20 25.51 -19.04
CA ALA A 96 -2.66 25.11 -17.71
C ALA A 96 -1.92 23.86 -17.22
N VAL A 97 -1.61 22.91 -18.12
CA VAL A 97 -0.80 21.72 -17.82
C VAL A 97 0.63 22.12 -17.44
N VAL A 98 1.24 23.04 -18.20
CA VAL A 98 2.59 23.55 -17.92
C VAL A 98 2.62 24.26 -16.56
N SER A 99 1.65 25.13 -16.29
CA SER A 99 1.54 25.82 -15.01
C SER A 99 1.29 24.85 -13.85
N GLY A 100 0.40 23.88 -14.06
CA GLY A 100 0.07 22.85 -13.09
C GLY A 100 1.27 21.98 -12.72
N ARG A 101 2.09 21.60 -13.71
CA ARG A 101 3.33 20.86 -13.46
C ARG A 101 4.28 21.64 -12.56
N GLN A 102 4.44 22.94 -12.79
CA GLN A 102 5.29 23.79 -11.93
C GLN A 102 4.77 23.82 -10.49
N LYS A 103 3.45 24.00 -10.30
CA LYS A 103 2.78 23.99 -9.00
C LYS A 103 2.89 22.64 -8.29
N PHE A 104 2.79 21.54 -9.03
CA PHE A 104 2.89 20.19 -8.48
C PHE A 104 4.26 19.91 -7.84
N GLY A 105 5.32 20.47 -8.42
CA GLY A 105 6.69 20.40 -7.88
C GLY A 105 7.02 21.45 -6.81
N GLN A 106 6.16 22.45 -6.61
CA GLN A 106 6.43 23.58 -5.73
C GLN A 106 6.32 23.19 -4.25
N ALA A 107 7.44 23.24 -3.53
CA ALA A 107 7.43 23.04 -2.09
C ALA A 107 6.74 24.21 -1.37
N GLY A 108 5.96 23.91 -0.33
CA GLY A 108 5.26 24.92 0.45
C GLY A 108 3.90 25.35 -0.09
N LEU A 109 3.45 24.81 -1.23
CA LEU A 109 2.15 25.16 -1.82
C LEU A 109 0.97 24.79 -0.90
N VAL A 110 1.07 23.61 -0.28
CA VAL A 110 0.02 23.00 0.57
C VAL A 110 0.49 22.84 2.01
N THR A 111 1.78 22.55 2.21
CA THR A 111 2.39 22.36 3.53
C THR A 111 3.86 22.76 3.43
N ALA A 112 4.36 23.47 4.43
CA ALA A 112 5.76 23.89 4.48
C ALA A 112 6.71 22.70 4.29
N GLY A 113 7.67 22.83 3.38
CA GLY A 113 8.66 21.79 3.10
C GLY A 113 8.19 20.62 2.22
N PHE A 114 6.92 20.58 1.80
CA PHE A 114 6.37 19.51 0.96
C PHE A 114 5.80 20.06 -0.35
N SER A 115 5.88 19.25 -1.40
CA SER A 115 5.18 19.41 -2.68
C SER A 115 4.36 18.16 -2.98
N CYS A 116 3.44 18.22 -3.95
CA CYS A 116 2.71 17.03 -4.41
C CYS A 116 3.69 15.93 -4.87
N ALA A 117 4.77 16.33 -5.54
CA ALA A 117 5.85 15.46 -5.98
C ALA A 117 6.63 14.78 -4.84
N THR A 118 6.57 15.30 -3.61
CA THR A 118 7.23 14.66 -2.46
C THR A 118 6.68 13.26 -2.20
N CYS A 119 5.40 13.02 -2.49
CA CYS A 119 4.76 11.70 -2.38
C CYS A 119 4.56 11.06 -3.76
N HIS A 120 4.18 11.85 -4.76
CA HIS A 120 3.79 11.39 -6.09
C HIS A 120 4.87 11.60 -7.17
N GLY A 121 6.14 11.63 -6.76
CA GLY A 121 7.29 11.54 -7.65
C GLY A 121 7.62 10.08 -8.01
N GLY A 122 8.66 9.90 -8.81
CA GLY A 122 9.17 8.60 -9.22
C GLY A 122 8.33 7.87 -10.27
N PRO A 123 8.75 6.64 -10.64
CA PRO A 123 8.03 5.80 -11.59
C PRO A 123 6.58 5.61 -11.17
N LYS A 124 5.65 5.65 -12.13
CA LYS A 124 4.19 5.57 -11.90
C LYS A 124 3.60 6.69 -11.02
N TRP A 125 4.31 7.79 -10.78
CA TRP A 125 3.78 8.90 -9.99
C TRP A 125 3.42 8.48 -8.55
N THR A 126 4.26 7.64 -7.95
CA THR A 126 4.19 7.24 -6.55
C THR A 126 5.57 6.85 -6.05
N ARG A 127 5.87 7.20 -4.80
CA ARG A 127 7.06 6.72 -4.09
C ARG A 127 6.85 5.38 -3.36
N SER A 128 5.63 4.83 -3.40
CA SER A 128 5.39 3.48 -2.90
C SER A 128 6.13 2.47 -3.79
N THR A 129 6.97 1.64 -3.18
CA THR A 129 7.63 0.53 -3.86
C THR A 129 7.30 -0.78 -3.18
N VAL A 130 7.42 -1.87 -3.93
CA VAL A 130 7.37 -3.25 -3.41
C VAL A 130 8.76 -3.81 -3.64
N ASP A 131 9.61 -3.73 -2.62
CA ASP A 131 11.01 -4.17 -2.65
C ASP A 131 11.23 -5.49 -1.90
N TYR A 132 10.15 -6.23 -1.66
CA TYR A 132 10.17 -7.50 -0.94
C TYR A 132 9.59 -8.65 -1.78
N GLY A 133 10.12 -9.86 -1.56
CA GLY A 133 9.55 -11.09 -2.09
C GLY A 133 8.38 -11.60 -1.23
N PRO A 134 7.19 -11.87 -1.80
CA PRO A 134 6.11 -12.52 -1.06
C PRO A 134 6.40 -14.03 -0.81
N PRO A 135 5.97 -14.61 0.32
CA PRO A 135 5.25 -13.97 1.42
C PRO A 135 6.20 -13.19 2.36
N PRO A 136 5.75 -12.06 2.93
CA PRO A 136 6.59 -11.26 3.83
C PRO A 136 6.83 -12.00 5.16
N SER A 137 8.04 -11.83 5.74
CA SER A 137 8.37 -12.38 7.06
C SER A 137 7.74 -11.58 8.19
N PRO A 138 7.15 -12.22 9.22
CA PRO A 138 6.65 -11.55 10.41
C PRO A 138 7.76 -11.02 11.34
N GLN A 139 9.02 -11.34 11.07
CA GLN A 139 10.14 -11.01 11.95
C GLN A 139 11.40 -10.73 11.12
N THR A 140 12.05 -9.59 11.41
CA THR A 140 13.30 -9.18 10.76
C THR A 140 14.41 -10.14 11.21
N GLY A 141 15.07 -10.81 10.26
CA GLY A 141 16.23 -11.67 10.54
C GLY A 141 15.94 -13.12 10.98
N ILE A 142 14.69 -13.62 10.86
CA ILE A 142 14.33 -15.00 11.29
C ILE A 142 13.85 -15.90 10.14
N GLY A 143 14.32 -15.63 8.92
CA GLY A 143 14.37 -16.65 7.87
C GLY A 143 13.17 -16.76 6.93
N PHE A 144 12.39 -15.68 6.71
CA PHE A 144 11.48 -15.61 5.55
C PHE A 144 11.57 -14.28 4.76
N GLY A 145 12.51 -13.38 5.14
CA GLY A 145 12.77 -12.10 4.47
C GLY A 145 13.08 -10.95 5.45
N ASP A 146 13.53 -9.81 4.92
CA ASP A 146 13.96 -8.61 5.67
C ASP A 146 12.81 -7.62 5.96
N GLN A 147 11.58 -8.11 6.01
CA GLN A 147 10.39 -7.29 6.23
C GLN A 147 10.00 -7.24 7.72
N GLN A 148 9.31 -6.19 8.13
CA GLN A 148 8.63 -6.13 9.42
C GLN A 148 7.13 -6.01 9.19
N VAL A 149 6.41 -7.06 9.56
CA VAL A 149 4.94 -7.09 9.55
C VAL A 149 4.45 -7.10 11.00
N ILE A 150 3.64 -6.11 11.38
CA ILE A 150 3.02 -6.03 12.72
C ILE A 150 1.52 -5.88 12.53
N GLY A 151 0.71 -6.74 13.15
CA GLY A 151 -0.75 -6.66 13.01
C GLY A 151 -1.24 -6.75 11.56
N ALA A 152 -0.59 -7.57 10.72
CA ALA A 152 -0.83 -7.68 9.28
C ALA A 152 -0.51 -6.43 8.43
N GLU A 153 0.19 -5.45 9.00
CA GLU A 153 0.66 -4.25 8.32
C GLU A 153 2.16 -4.38 8.01
N LEU A 154 2.53 -4.22 6.73
CA LEU A 154 3.94 -4.14 6.34
C LEU A 154 4.46 -2.73 6.64
N ARG A 155 5.39 -2.61 7.61
CA ARG A 155 5.88 -1.31 8.08
C ARG A 155 7.20 -0.90 7.45
N ARG A 156 8.11 -1.85 7.30
CA ARG A 156 9.45 -1.64 6.74
C ARG A 156 9.92 -2.87 5.96
N THR A 157 10.89 -2.63 5.11
CA THR A 157 11.67 -3.62 4.35
C THR A 157 13.15 -3.26 4.44
N LEU A 158 14.02 -4.02 3.76
CA LEU A 158 15.46 -3.75 3.75
C LEU A 158 15.79 -2.37 3.16
N THR A 159 15.10 -1.97 2.10
CA THR A 159 15.42 -0.73 1.39
C THR A 159 14.44 0.41 1.73
N GLN A 160 13.34 0.12 2.43
CA GLN A 160 12.37 1.12 2.85
C GLN A 160 12.14 1.09 4.36
N VAL A 161 12.60 2.14 5.03
CA VAL A 161 12.37 2.34 6.46
C VAL A 161 10.88 2.59 6.77
N ASN A 162 10.16 3.22 5.84
CA ASN A 162 8.71 3.41 5.91
C ASN A 162 8.07 2.96 4.59
N VAL A 163 7.25 1.91 4.65
CA VAL A 163 6.41 1.50 3.52
C VAL A 163 5.12 2.32 3.46
N LEU A 164 4.59 2.70 4.62
CA LEU A 164 3.39 3.49 4.78
C LEU A 164 3.72 4.93 5.20
N PHE A 165 2.90 5.87 4.74
CA PHE A 165 3.07 7.30 4.99
C PHE A 165 1.93 7.83 5.84
N ASN A 166 2.27 8.26 7.05
CA ASN A 166 1.29 8.82 7.98
C ASN A 166 0.89 10.23 7.53
N VAL A 167 -0.38 10.36 7.14
CA VAL A 167 -1.03 11.62 6.74
C VAL A 167 -2.10 12.07 7.77
N GLY A 168 -2.05 11.51 8.98
CA GLY A 168 -2.88 11.93 10.11
C GLY A 168 -4.34 11.47 10.07
N THR A 169 -4.68 10.46 9.26
CA THR A 169 -6.07 10.04 9.03
C THR A 169 -6.58 8.96 10.01
N PHE A 170 -5.72 8.13 10.59
CA PHE A 170 -6.13 7.08 11.53
C PHE A 170 -5.91 7.54 12.98
N THR A 171 -6.87 8.30 13.52
CA THR A 171 -6.84 8.80 14.90
C THR A 171 -8.01 8.26 15.71
N LEU A 172 -7.75 7.83 16.95
CA LEU A 172 -8.81 7.52 17.91
C LEU A 172 -9.55 8.82 18.28
N GLY A 173 -10.87 8.81 18.22
CA GLY A 173 -11.70 9.95 18.62
C GLY A 173 -11.78 11.11 17.62
N GLY A 174 -11.18 11.00 16.44
CA GLY A 174 -11.16 12.04 15.40
C GLY A 174 -12.43 12.19 14.55
N GLY A 175 -13.54 11.51 14.89
CA GLY A 175 -14.83 11.62 14.18
C GLY A 175 -15.00 10.71 12.96
N ARG A 176 -13.92 10.13 12.41
CA ARG A 176 -13.97 8.94 11.54
C ARG A 176 -13.27 7.77 12.20
N LEU A 177 -14.05 6.80 12.68
CA LEU A 177 -13.52 5.49 13.03
C LEU A 177 -13.25 4.73 11.72
N ASN A 178 -12.11 5.02 11.08
CA ASN A 178 -11.66 4.26 9.89
C ASN A 178 -11.44 2.78 10.20
N GLU A 179 -11.23 2.48 11.48
CA GLU A 179 -11.15 1.14 12.01
C GLU A 179 -11.69 1.17 13.45
N ILE A 180 -12.65 0.29 13.75
CA ILE A 180 -13.11 0.04 15.12
C ILE A 180 -12.54 -1.29 15.53
N ARG A 181 -11.75 -1.29 16.60
CA ARG A 181 -11.19 -2.50 17.18
C ARG A 181 -11.66 -2.60 18.62
N SER A 182 -12.09 -3.79 19.02
CA SER A 182 -12.35 -4.09 20.42
C SER A 182 -11.02 -4.25 21.16
N ASN A 183 -10.92 -3.64 22.34
CA ASN A 183 -9.85 -3.96 23.27
C ASN A 183 -10.13 -5.34 23.89
N LEU A 184 -9.21 -6.29 23.69
CA LEU A 184 -9.40 -7.66 24.19
C LEU A 184 -9.28 -7.76 25.71
N ALA A 185 -8.66 -6.77 26.36
CA ALA A 185 -8.61 -6.65 27.82
C ALA A 185 -9.85 -5.96 28.41
N ASP A 186 -10.60 -5.21 27.59
CA ASP A 186 -11.85 -4.54 27.97
C ASP A 186 -12.73 -4.35 26.74
N ILE A 187 -13.72 -5.23 26.55
CA ILE A 187 -14.61 -5.23 25.38
C ILE A 187 -15.42 -3.91 25.29
N GLY A 188 -15.59 -3.17 26.39
CA GLY A 188 -16.25 -1.87 26.41
C GLY A 188 -15.38 -0.70 25.90
N ALA A 189 -14.08 -0.93 25.72
CA ALA A 189 -13.12 0.07 25.26
C ALA A 189 -12.67 -0.17 23.82
N ALA A 190 -12.47 0.92 23.07
CA ALA A 190 -11.87 0.86 21.74
C ALA A 190 -10.34 0.70 21.84
N ALA A 191 -9.77 -0.18 21.02
CA ALA A 191 -8.33 -0.29 20.83
C ALA A 191 -7.84 0.63 19.70
N ALA A 192 -6.55 0.97 19.72
CA ALA A 192 -5.93 1.81 18.69
C ALA A 192 -6.02 1.18 17.29
N PRO A 193 -6.32 1.98 16.25
CA PRO A 193 -6.36 1.50 14.87
C PRO A 193 -4.97 1.05 14.43
N LEU A 194 -4.91 0.03 13.58
CA LEU A 194 -3.70 -0.47 12.94
C LEU A 194 -3.18 0.49 11.87
N GLY A 195 -4.04 1.33 11.28
CA GLY A 195 -3.67 2.27 10.22
C GLY A 195 -2.85 3.50 10.67
N LEU A 196 -2.40 3.60 11.92
CA LEU A 196 -1.68 4.79 12.41
C LEU A 196 -0.43 5.16 11.59
N ASN A 197 0.23 4.19 10.93
CA ASN A 197 1.39 4.48 10.07
C ASN A 197 0.98 4.95 8.66
N GLY A 198 -0.32 4.94 8.35
CA GLY A 198 -0.91 5.58 7.17
C GLY A 198 -1.13 4.65 5.99
N PHE A 199 -0.90 5.16 4.78
CA PHE A 199 -1.26 4.49 3.54
C PHE A 199 -0.05 4.30 2.62
N ASN A 200 -0.15 3.32 1.72
CA ASN A 200 0.64 3.34 0.49
C ASN A 200 0.17 4.54 -0.34
N ILE A 201 1.12 5.34 -0.81
CA ILE A 201 0.85 6.45 -1.73
C ILE A 201 0.30 5.87 -3.04
N PRO A 202 -0.91 6.23 -3.48
CA PRO A 202 -1.47 5.74 -4.73
C PRO A 202 -0.72 6.32 -5.94
N SER A 203 -0.63 5.54 -7.02
CA SER A 203 -0.17 6.02 -8.32
C SER A 203 -1.14 7.06 -8.87
N LEU A 204 -0.62 8.11 -9.52
CA LEU A 204 -1.45 9.10 -10.23
C LEU A 204 -1.65 8.80 -11.73
N LEU A 205 -1.06 7.70 -12.24
CA LEU A 205 -1.38 7.25 -13.60
C LEU A 205 -2.89 7.07 -13.76
N SER A 206 -3.46 7.75 -14.76
CA SER A 206 -4.89 7.69 -15.08
C SER A 206 -5.82 8.18 -13.96
N ALA A 207 -5.30 8.91 -12.96
CA ALA A 207 -6.11 9.41 -11.83
C ALA A 207 -7.34 10.19 -12.29
N HIS A 208 -7.28 10.87 -13.43
CA HIS A 208 -8.40 11.63 -13.99
C HIS A 208 -9.65 10.80 -14.34
N GLU A 209 -9.57 9.47 -14.36
CA GLU A 209 -10.68 8.56 -14.68
C GLU A 209 -11.10 7.65 -13.53
N THR A 210 -10.40 7.69 -12.40
CA THR A 210 -10.60 6.73 -11.31
C THR A 210 -11.39 7.33 -10.16
N ALA A 211 -12.25 8.32 -10.45
CA ALA A 211 -13.23 8.77 -9.46
C ALA A 211 -14.15 7.59 -9.07
N PRO A 212 -14.60 7.53 -7.80
CA PRO A 212 -14.34 8.47 -6.72
C PRO A 212 -12.97 8.28 -6.05
N TYR A 213 -12.48 9.34 -5.39
CA TYR A 213 -11.14 9.43 -4.80
C TYR A 213 -11.13 9.19 -3.29
N PHE A 214 -9.91 9.03 -2.78
CA PHE A 214 -9.56 8.58 -1.43
C PHE A 214 -10.00 7.14 -1.15
N TYR A 215 -9.42 6.54 -0.10
CA TYR A 215 -9.78 5.19 0.35
C TYR A 215 -11.27 5.04 0.71
N THR A 216 -11.95 6.16 1.00
CA THR A 216 -13.39 6.17 1.33
C THR A 216 -14.29 6.41 0.13
N GLY A 217 -13.75 6.75 -1.05
CA GLY A 217 -14.55 7.11 -2.23
C GLY A 217 -15.45 8.34 -2.01
N LEU A 218 -15.05 9.28 -1.15
CA LEU A 218 -15.91 10.42 -0.81
C LEU A 218 -15.81 11.58 -1.81
N ALA A 219 -14.63 11.84 -2.38
CA ALA A 219 -14.47 12.88 -3.37
C ALA A 219 -14.87 12.35 -4.74
N GLN A 220 -15.89 12.95 -5.37
CA GLN A 220 -16.35 12.59 -6.71
C GLN A 220 -15.52 13.26 -7.81
N SER A 221 -14.73 14.28 -7.47
CA SER A 221 -13.91 15.04 -8.43
C SER A 221 -12.52 15.38 -7.88
N LEU A 222 -11.58 15.67 -8.78
CA LEU A 222 -10.26 16.20 -8.39
C LEU A 222 -10.36 17.59 -7.73
N GLU A 223 -11.41 18.35 -8.03
CA GLU A 223 -11.69 19.62 -7.34
C GLU A 223 -12.05 19.36 -5.87
N GLU A 224 -12.90 18.35 -5.59
CA GLU A 224 -13.24 17.95 -4.22
C GLU A 224 -12.05 17.36 -3.45
N VAL A 225 -11.12 16.71 -4.16
CA VAL A 225 -9.82 16.36 -3.59
C VAL A 225 -9.12 17.65 -3.19
N LEU A 226 -8.73 18.50 -4.15
CA LEU A 226 -7.83 19.62 -3.89
C LEU A 226 -8.43 20.76 -3.06
N ASN A 227 -9.76 20.89 -2.98
CA ASN A 227 -10.41 21.91 -2.17
C ASN A 227 -10.59 21.49 -0.69
N GLY A 228 -10.17 20.28 -0.31
CA GLY A 228 -10.21 19.80 1.08
C GLY A 228 -11.62 19.61 1.64
N SER A 229 -12.65 19.58 0.79
CA SER A 229 -14.05 19.40 1.20
C SER A 229 -14.31 18.08 1.92
N GLN A 230 -13.47 17.07 1.68
CA GLN A 230 -13.58 15.74 2.27
C GLN A 230 -12.67 15.52 3.50
N ASP A 231 -11.88 16.53 3.89
CA ASP A 231 -10.92 16.48 5.00
C ASP A 231 -11.54 16.88 6.34
N THR A 232 -12.70 16.30 6.67
CA THR A 232 -13.54 16.75 7.79
C THR A 232 -13.07 16.27 9.18
N PHE A 233 -11.95 15.54 9.28
CA PHE A 233 -11.60 14.77 10.49
C PHE A 233 -10.16 14.94 10.99
N GLY A 234 -9.51 16.05 10.64
CA GLY A 234 -8.15 16.38 11.12
C GLY A 234 -7.02 15.76 10.30
N GLY A 235 -5.79 15.90 10.78
CA GLY A 235 -4.57 15.57 10.03
C GLY A 235 -4.05 16.73 9.18
N VAL A 236 -2.83 16.59 8.64
CA VAL A 236 -2.26 17.60 7.75
C VAL A 236 -2.87 17.42 6.37
N ARG A 237 -3.56 18.45 5.87
CA ARG A 237 -4.22 18.45 4.56
C ARG A 237 -3.20 18.68 3.44
N HIS A 238 -2.33 17.70 3.21
CA HIS A 238 -1.22 17.74 2.24
C HIS A 238 -1.66 17.93 0.78
N HIS A 239 -2.94 17.92 0.49
CA HIS A 239 -3.49 18.12 -0.85
C HIS A 239 -4.45 19.31 -0.93
N PHE A 240 -4.73 20.00 0.18
CA PHE A 240 -5.62 21.16 0.20
C PHE A 240 -4.92 22.40 -0.37
N VAL A 241 -5.44 22.87 -1.49
CA VAL A 241 -4.96 24.06 -2.20
C VAL A 241 -6.05 25.12 -2.13
N VAL A 242 -5.80 26.19 -1.38
CA VAL A 242 -6.80 27.23 -1.09
C VAL A 242 -7.25 27.97 -2.35
N ASP A 243 -6.30 28.29 -3.24
CA ASP A 243 -6.57 29.08 -4.44
C ASP A 243 -7.22 28.23 -5.55
N PRO A 244 -8.46 28.56 -5.99
CA PRO A 244 -9.15 27.82 -7.04
C PRO A 244 -8.42 27.84 -8.39
N SER A 245 -7.71 28.92 -8.73
CA SER A 245 -6.96 28.99 -9.99
C SER A 245 -5.80 28.01 -10.00
N ILE A 246 -5.07 27.92 -8.88
CA ILE A 246 -4.00 26.94 -8.69
C ILE A 246 -4.57 25.51 -8.74
N ARG A 247 -5.76 25.28 -8.18
CA ARG A 247 -6.43 23.97 -8.29
C ARG A 247 -6.71 23.60 -9.75
N GLN A 248 -7.23 24.53 -10.56
CA GLN A 248 -7.53 24.24 -11.96
C GLN A 248 -6.27 23.88 -12.75
N ASP A 249 -5.16 24.58 -12.52
CA ASP A 249 -3.88 24.25 -13.16
C ASP A 249 -3.38 22.86 -12.72
N LEU A 250 -3.45 22.56 -11.42
CA LEU A 250 -3.10 21.22 -10.91
C LEU A 250 -3.99 20.12 -11.49
N ILE A 251 -5.29 20.36 -11.62
CA ILE A 251 -6.24 19.42 -12.23
C ILE A 251 -5.90 19.20 -13.70
N ALA A 252 -5.57 20.26 -14.44
CA ALA A 252 -5.11 20.13 -15.83
C ALA A 252 -3.86 19.25 -15.90
N PHE A 253 -2.88 19.48 -15.01
CA PHE A 253 -1.69 18.63 -14.95
C PHE A 253 -2.01 17.17 -14.58
N LEU A 254 -2.86 16.91 -13.59
CA LEU A 254 -3.29 15.55 -13.22
C LEU A 254 -4.00 14.82 -14.37
N ARG A 255 -4.73 15.55 -15.22
CA ARG A 255 -5.36 15.02 -16.44
C ARG A 255 -4.37 14.79 -17.59
N SER A 256 -3.15 15.33 -17.48
CA SER A 256 -2.08 15.08 -18.46
C SER A 256 -1.19 13.88 -18.11
N ILE A 257 -1.24 13.40 -16.85
CA ILE A 257 -0.36 12.33 -16.38
C ILE A 257 -0.65 11.00 -17.08
N ASP A 258 0.37 10.49 -17.76
CA ASP A 258 0.44 9.17 -18.38
C ASP A 258 1.81 8.51 -18.17
N ALA A 259 2.03 7.36 -18.83
CA ALA A 259 3.28 6.59 -18.74
C ALA A 259 4.50 7.27 -19.40
N THR A 260 4.28 8.31 -20.22
CA THR A 260 5.35 9.06 -20.93
C THR A 260 5.66 10.40 -20.28
N THR A 261 4.80 10.88 -19.38
CA THR A 261 4.94 12.16 -18.70
C THR A 261 6.21 12.15 -17.82
N PRO A 262 7.13 13.13 -17.97
CA PRO A 262 8.35 13.17 -17.18
C PRO A 262 8.10 13.33 -15.68
N THR A 263 8.50 12.33 -14.90
CA THR A 263 8.30 12.26 -13.45
C THR A 263 9.21 13.23 -12.70
N PHE A 264 8.81 13.61 -11.49
CA PHE A 264 9.70 14.27 -10.53
C PHE A 264 10.57 13.22 -9.83
N PRO A 265 11.79 13.56 -9.38
CA PRO A 265 12.61 12.66 -8.57
C PRO A 265 12.00 12.38 -7.19
#